data_AF-A0A023C1L4-F1
#
_entry.id   AF-A0A023C1L4-F1
#
_cell.length_a   1.000
_cell.length_b   1.000
_cell.length_c   1.000
_cell.angle_alpha   90.00
_cell.angle_beta   90.00
_cell.angle_gamma   90.00
#
_symmetry.space_group_name_H-M   'P 1'
#
loop_
_entity.id
_entity.type
_entity.pdbx_description
1 polymer ?
#
loop_
_entity_poly.entity_id
_entity_poly.type
_entity_poly.pdbx_seq_one_letter_code
_entity_poly.pdbx_strand_id
1 'polypeptide(L)'
;MTLISFYFNQLSTNMKKLLILVVFLYYASTIAQIDATALLGLPGATTTDINNISTATIQEGSLVFDTVKKKVFQFNGTEWKELLESPSVFAKTGNYTLVDTDNHNILTFNSTTDVTLTVPAGLPIGYNVSIYQLGAGKVTVTGAAGVTIKNRLLRFKTAGLDAGAGIVCTATNTFHITGDLKRN
;
A
#
# COMPACT_ATOMS: atom_id res chain seq x y z
N MET A 1 3.38 48.59 -28.89
CA MET A 1 4.50 48.67 -27.93
C MET A 1 3.87 48.83 -26.54
N THR A 2 4.01 47.84 -25.65
CA THR A 2 3.32 47.89 -24.34
C THR A 2 3.91 49.01 -23.49
N LEU A 3 3.11 49.60 -22.59
CA LEU A 3 3.53 50.71 -21.71
C LEU A 3 4.88 50.39 -21.01
N ILE A 4 5.06 49.13 -20.62
CA ILE A 4 6.27 48.60 -19.99
C ILE A 4 7.52 48.73 -20.88
N SER A 5 7.41 48.41 -22.17
CA SER A 5 8.57 48.46 -23.08
C SER A 5 8.94 49.89 -23.47
N PHE A 6 7.99 50.84 -23.38
CA PHE A 6 8.28 52.27 -23.51
C PHE A 6 9.13 52.76 -22.34
N TYR A 7 8.69 52.53 -21.10
CA TYR A 7 9.43 52.97 -19.91
C TYR A 7 10.78 52.25 -19.74
N PHE A 8 10.85 50.95 -20.05
CA PHE A 8 12.12 50.22 -19.99
C PHE A 8 13.17 50.84 -20.91
N ASN A 9 12.78 51.27 -22.12
CA ASN A 9 13.71 51.85 -23.09
C ASN A 9 14.23 53.23 -22.72
N GLN A 10 13.50 54.00 -21.89
CA GLN A 10 13.92 55.30 -21.36
C GLN A 10 14.97 55.21 -20.24
N LEU A 11 15.26 54.01 -19.73
CA LEU A 11 16.27 53.80 -18.70
C LEU A 11 17.70 53.87 -19.28
N SER A 12 18.65 54.36 -18.47
CA SER A 12 20.07 54.26 -18.81
C SER A 12 20.52 52.81 -18.90
N THR A 13 21.58 52.53 -19.66
CA THR A 13 22.11 51.17 -19.84
C THR A 13 22.43 50.48 -18.50
N ASN A 14 22.93 51.22 -17.52
CA ASN A 14 23.22 50.69 -16.18
C ASN A 14 21.95 50.35 -15.39
N MET A 15 20.90 51.17 -15.52
CA MET A 15 19.60 50.91 -14.87
C MET A 15 18.86 49.72 -15.51
N LYS A 16 18.98 49.51 -16.82
CA LYS A 16 18.43 48.32 -17.51
C LYS A 16 19.08 47.03 -16.99
N LYS A 17 20.42 47.03 -16.86
CA LYS A 17 21.17 45.90 -16.29
C LYS A 17 20.75 45.61 -14.85
N LEU A 18 20.61 46.66 -14.03
CA LEU A 18 20.13 46.54 -12.65
C LEU A 18 18.71 45.97 -12.59
N LEU A 19 17.79 46.46 -13.43
CA LEU A 19 16.41 45.95 -13.46
C LEU A 19 16.36 44.49 -13.90
N ILE A 20 17.10 44.10 -14.94
CA ILE A 20 17.20 42.70 -15.39
C ILE A 20 17.77 41.82 -14.28
N LEU A 21 18.81 42.28 -13.56
CA LEU A 21 19.40 41.56 -12.43
C LEU A 21 18.38 41.40 -11.29
N VAL A 22 17.63 42.44 -10.95
CA VAL A 22 16.58 42.39 -9.92
C VAL A 22 15.46 41.43 -10.29
N VAL A 23 15.01 41.45 -11.55
CA VAL A 23 13.99 40.51 -12.06
C VAL A 23 14.52 39.07 -12.10
N PHE A 24 15.79 38.86 -12.45
CA PHE A 24 16.44 37.55 -12.44
C PHE A 24 16.61 36.99 -11.03
N LEU A 25 17.02 37.83 -10.05
CA LEU A 25 17.10 37.45 -8.63
C LEU A 25 15.71 37.14 -8.06
N TYR A 26 14.68 37.88 -8.45
CA TYR A 26 13.29 37.62 -8.07
C TYR A 26 12.79 36.30 -8.67
N TYR A 27 13.09 36.01 -9.94
CA TYR A 27 12.74 34.73 -10.58
C TYR A 27 13.45 33.54 -9.90
N ALA A 28 14.75 33.67 -9.59
CA ALA A 28 15.52 32.63 -8.91
C ALA A 28 15.04 32.33 -7.48
N SER A 29 14.45 33.32 -6.78
CA SER A 29 13.88 33.16 -5.44
C SER A 29 12.44 32.60 -5.43
N THR A 30 11.80 32.45 -6.60
CA THR A 30 10.45 31.85 -6.71
C THR A 30 10.42 30.33 -6.88
N ILE A 31 11.56 29.64 -6.88
CA ILE A 31 11.57 28.23 -6.48
C ILE A 31 11.61 28.21 -4.96
N ALA A 32 10.48 28.50 -4.34
CA ALA A 32 10.30 28.30 -2.90
C ALA A 32 10.25 26.79 -2.66
N GLN A 33 11.41 26.15 -2.63
CA GLN A 33 11.55 24.83 -2.05
C GLN A 33 11.16 24.95 -0.57
N ILE A 34 10.34 24.02 -0.07
CA ILE A 34 10.15 23.90 1.38
C ILE A 34 11.56 23.77 1.98
N ASP A 35 11.91 24.72 2.86
CA ASP A 35 13.19 24.69 3.55
C ASP A 35 13.32 23.34 4.27
N ALA A 36 14.50 22.72 4.23
CA ALA A 36 14.67 21.38 4.81
C ALA A 36 14.30 21.32 6.30
N THR A 37 14.38 22.45 7.01
CA THR A 37 14.00 22.59 8.42
C THR A 37 12.53 22.96 8.63
N ALA A 38 11.81 23.29 7.56
CA ALA A 38 10.36 23.52 7.57
C ALA A 38 9.55 22.21 7.43
N LEU A 39 10.20 21.06 7.22
CA LEU A 39 9.53 19.76 7.29
C LEU A 39 9.25 19.37 8.74
N LEU A 40 8.07 18.80 9.00
CA LEU A 40 7.80 18.14 10.26
C LEU A 40 8.66 16.87 10.35
N GLY A 41 9.69 16.90 11.20
CA GLY A 41 10.51 15.74 11.51
C GLY A 41 9.77 14.77 12.45
N LEU A 42 10.04 13.47 12.29
CA LEU A 42 9.68 12.46 13.27
C LEU A 42 10.92 12.11 14.11
N PRO A 43 10.77 11.78 15.40
CA PRO A 43 11.84 11.18 16.17
C PRO A 43 12.36 9.93 15.47
N GLY A 44 13.68 9.82 15.32
CA GLY A 44 14.33 8.68 14.66
C GLY A 44 15.00 7.76 15.66
N ALA A 45 14.78 6.45 15.55
CA ALA A 45 15.39 5.45 16.42
C ALA A 45 15.60 4.12 15.65
N THR A 46 16.45 3.23 16.17
CA THR A 46 16.61 1.90 15.56
C THR A 46 15.36 1.05 15.80
N THR A 47 15.12 0.00 14.99
CA THR A 47 14.01 -0.93 15.22
C THR A 47 14.00 -1.49 16.65
N THR A 48 15.18 -1.81 17.19
CA THR A 48 15.34 -2.31 18.55
C THR A 48 14.94 -1.27 19.59
N ASP A 49 15.41 -0.03 19.45
CA ASP A 49 15.09 1.04 20.39
C ASP A 49 13.60 1.38 20.36
N ILE A 50 12.98 1.41 19.17
CA ILE A 50 11.54 1.61 18.98
C ILE A 50 10.74 0.54 19.75
N ASN A 51 11.08 -0.74 19.59
CA ASN A 51 10.39 -1.84 20.26
C ASN A 51 10.60 -1.85 21.79
N ASN A 52 11.62 -1.15 22.29
CA ASN A 52 11.88 -0.99 23.73
C ASN A 52 11.24 0.26 24.33
N ILE A 53 10.62 1.14 23.53
CA ILE A 53 9.88 2.29 24.06
C ILE A 53 8.72 1.75 24.90
N SER A 54 8.64 2.17 26.17
CA SER A 54 7.59 1.73 27.09
C SER A 54 6.20 2.04 26.52
N THR A 55 5.42 1.00 26.24
CA THR A 55 4.08 1.12 25.65
C THR A 55 3.03 1.69 26.61
N ALA A 56 3.33 1.76 27.92
CA ALA A 56 2.41 2.26 28.94
C ALA A 56 2.13 3.77 28.87
N THR A 57 3.00 4.54 28.20
CA THR A 57 2.90 6.01 28.12
C THR A 57 2.65 6.52 26.71
N ILE A 58 2.61 5.65 25.71
CA ILE A 58 2.47 6.01 24.30
C ILE A 58 0.98 6.03 23.94
N GLN A 59 0.55 7.06 23.22
CA GLN A 59 -0.80 7.11 22.67
C GLN A 59 -0.86 6.36 21.33
N GLU A 60 -1.94 5.62 21.11
CA GLU A 60 -2.25 5.06 19.79
C GLU A 60 -2.21 6.16 18.72
N GLY A 61 -1.60 5.86 17.58
CA GLY A 61 -1.39 6.80 16.48
C GLY A 61 -0.06 7.54 16.52
N SER A 62 0.74 7.40 17.59
CA SER A 62 2.09 7.98 17.68
C SER A 62 2.96 7.51 16.52
N LEU A 63 3.80 8.40 15.97
CA LEU A 63 4.65 8.14 14.81
C LEU A 63 6.13 8.24 15.16
N VAL A 64 6.94 7.33 14.63
CA VAL A 64 8.40 7.30 14.77
C VAL A 64 9.05 6.88 13.46
N PHE A 65 10.24 7.39 13.15
CA PHE A 65 11.01 6.95 12.00
C PHE A 65 12.01 5.86 12.41
N ASP A 66 11.87 4.67 11.82
CA ASP A 66 12.83 3.60 11.98
C ASP A 66 14.04 3.84 11.07
N THR A 67 15.20 4.11 11.67
CA THR A 67 16.44 4.43 10.94
C THR A 67 17.06 3.22 10.25
N VAL A 68 16.72 1.99 10.67
CA VAL A 68 17.20 0.74 10.07
C VAL A 68 16.36 0.40 8.85
N LYS A 69 15.03 0.37 9.02
CA LYS A 69 14.08 0.04 7.93
C LYS A 69 13.81 1.20 6.98
N LYS A 70 14.16 2.43 7.37
CA LYS A 70 13.88 3.69 6.64
C LYS A 70 12.39 3.87 6.37
N LYS A 71 11.56 3.53 7.34
CA LYS A 71 10.10 3.61 7.27
C LYS A 71 9.53 4.33 8.48
N VAL A 72 8.36 4.93 8.31
CA VAL A 72 7.56 5.44 9.42
C VAL A 72 6.83 4.27 10.06
N PHE A 73 6.89 4.20 11.38
CA PHE A 73 6.12 3.30 12.20
C PHE A 73 5.04 4.08 12.95
N GLN A 74 3.90 3.43 13.16
CA GLN A 74 2.81 3.91 13.98
C GLN A 74 2.59 2.94 15.15
N PHE A 75 2.37 3.48 16.34
CA PHE A 75 1.93 2.69 17.47
C PHE A 75 0.44 2.39 17.34
N ASN A 76 0.07 1.12 17.25
CA ASN A 76 -1.32 0.67 17.07
C ASN A 76 -2.08 0.47 18.39
N GLY A 77 -1.55 1.00 19.50
CA GLY A 77 -2.08 0.78 20.85
C GLY A 77 -1.47 -0.42 21.58
N THR A 78 -0.81 -1.35 20.88
CA THR A 78 -0.16 -2.53 21.47
C THR A 78 1.32 -2.63 21.10
N GLU A 79 1.66 -2.39 19.83
CA GLU A 79 3.00 -2.52 19.27
C GLU A 79 3.26 -1.45 18.21
N TRP A 80 4.54 -1.29 17.86
CA TRP A 80 4.95 -0.45 16.73
C TRP A 80 4.84 -1.26 15.43
N LYS A 81 4.04 -0.77 14.48
CA LYS A 81 3.88 -1.35 13.14
C LYS A 81 4.35 -0.38 12.07
N GLU A 82 4.79 -0.89 10.93
CA GLU A 82 5.08 -0.04 9.77
C GLU A 82 3.79 0.64 9.32
N LEU A 83 3.79 1.96 9.13
CA LEU A 83 2.59 2.71 8.72
C LEU A 83 2.12 2.31 7.31
N LEU A 84 3.07 1.96 6.44
CA LEU A 84 2.82 1.46 5.09
C LEU A 84 3.53 0.12 4.93
N GLU A 85 2.79 -0.94 5.20
CA GLU A 85 3.26 -2.31 5.06
C GLU A 85 3.39 -2.69 3.58
N SER A 86 4.44 -3.43 3.26
CA SER A 86 4.60 -4.04 1.94
C SER A 86 3.90 -5.41 1.95
N PRO A 87 3.29 -5.84 0.83
CA PRO A 87 2.68 -7.16 0.75
C PRO A 87 3.65 -8.27 1.16
N SER A 88 3.15 -9.19 1.97
CA SER A 88 3.85 -10.39 2.43
C SER A 88 3.33 -11.63 1.72
N VAL A 89 4.16 -12.68 1.69
CA VAL A 89 3.79 -13.99 1.14
C VAL A 89 3.60 -14.98 2.29
N PHE A 90 2.38 -15.48 2.46
CA PHE A 90 2.05 -16.50 3.45
C PHE A 90 1.86 -17.86 2.79
N ALA A 91 2.76 -18.79 3.10
CA ALA A 91 2.69 -20.16 2.60
C ALA A 91 1.65 -21.00 3.36
N LYS A 92 0.86 -21.76 2.62
CA LYS A 92 -0.15 -22.71 3.10
C LYS A 92 0.10 -24.07 2.45
N THR A 93 -0.15 -25.14 3.19
CA THR A 93 0.05 -26.53 2.73
C THR A 93 -1.22 -27.38 2.82
N GLY A 94 -2.35 -26.78 3.22
CA GLY A 94 -3.61 -27.48 3.43
C GLY A 94 -4.82 -26.55 3.29
N ASN A 95 -5.97 -27.04 3.75
CA ASN A 95 -7.19 -26.23 3.82
C ASN A 95 -6.97 -24.98 4.66
N TYR A 96 -7.60 -23.88 4.26
CA TYR A 96 -7.40 -22.59 4.90
C TYR A 96 -8.65 -21.73 4.85
N THR A 97 -8.94 -21.00 5.92
CA THR A 97 -9.98 -19.97 5.94
C THR A 97 -9.30 -18.62 5.97
N LEU A 98 -9.68 -17.72 5.07
CA LEU A 98 -9.13 -16.36 5.02
C LEU A 98 -9.36 -15.65 6.36
N VAL A 99 -8.42 -14.81 6.75
CA VAL A 99 -8.53 -13.91 7.91
C VAL A 99 -8.21 -12.48 7.50
N ASP A 100 -8.54 -11.51 8.35
CA ASP A 100 -8.32 -10.09 8.04
C ASP A 100 -6.85 -9.76 7.75
N THR A 101 -5.91 -10.45 8.41
CA THR A 101 -4.46 -10.26 8.20
C THR A 101 -3.97 -10.73 6.82
N ASP A 102 -4.76 -11.50 6.07
CA ASP A 102 -4.43 -11.89 4.69
C ASP A 102 -4.75 -10.77 3.67
N ASN A 103 -5.44 -9.71 4.10
CA ASN A 103 -5.80 -8.60 3.23
C ASN A 103 -4.54 -7.90 2.68
N HIS A 104 -4.56 -7.55 1.39
CA HIS A 104 -3.45 -6.97 0.63
C HIS A 104 -2.21 -7.87 0.47
N ASN A 105 -2.29 -9.14 0.89
CA ASN A 105 -1.17 -10.07 0.87
C ASN A 105 -1.32 -11.17 -0.19
N ILE A 106 -0.30 -12.02 -0.28
CA ILE A 106 -0.23 -13.15 -1.21
C ILE A 106 -0.27 -14.45 -0.41
N LEU A 107 -1.15 -15.37 -0.80
CA LEU A 107 -1.19 -16.74 -0.29
C LEU A 107 -0.63 -17.70 -1.33
N THR A 108 0.36 -18.50 -0.94
CA THR A 108 0.86 -19.59 -1.79
C THR A 108 0.40 -20.93 -1.24
N PHE A 109 -0.10 -21.80 -2.10
CA PHE A 109 -0.56 -23.13 -1.72
C PHE A 109 0.37 -24.19 -2.30
N ASN A 110 1.23 -24.75 -1.45
CA ASN A 110 2.12 -25.86 -1.81
C ASN A 110 1.60 -27.16 -1.17
N SER A 111 0.55 -27.73 -1.78
CA SER A 111 -0.05 -29.01 -1.38
C SER A 111 0.04 -30.04 -2.50
N THR A 112 0.23 -31.31 -2.15
CA THR A 112 0.19 -32.42 -3.11
C THR A 112 -1.23 -32.88 -3.42
N THR A 113 -2.20 -32.58 -2.55
CA THR A 113 -3.62 -32.92 -2.69
C THR A 113 -4.47 -31.66 -2.81
N ASP A 114 -5.64 -31.79 -3.45
CA ASP A 114 -6.60 -30.69 -3.58
C ASP A 114 -6.96 -30.12 -2.19
N VAL A 115 -6.98 -28.79 -2.09
CA VAL A 115 -7.28 -28.04 -0.86
C VAL A 115 -8.46 -27.10 -1.06
N THR A 116 -9.13 -26.76 0.03
CA THR A 116 -10.21 -25.79 0.06
C THR A 116 -9.74 -24.51 0.74
N LEU A 117 -9.90 -23.38 0.03
CA LEU A 117 -9.82 -22.04 0.59
C LEU A 117 -11.23 -21.54 0.87
N THR A 118 -11.53 -21.24 2.13
CA THR A 118 -12.84 -20.76 2.56
C THR A 118 -12.79 -19.25 2.77
N VAL A 119 -13.75 -18.54 2.17
CA VAL A 119 -14.00 -17.11 2.40
C VAL A 119 -15.05 -16.99 3.51
N PRO A 120 -14.69 -16.48 4.71
CA PRO A 120 -15.65 -16.28 5.79
C PRO A 120 -16.54 -15.05 5.56
N ALA A 121 -17.60 -14.94 6.36
CA ALA A 121 -18.37 -13.70 6.45
C ALA A 121 -17.60 -12.65 7.27
N GLY A 122 -17.88 -11.36 7.02
CA GLY A 122 -17.37 -10.26 7.84
C GLY A 122 -16.01 -9.67 7.42
N LEU A 123 -15.38 -10.16 6.35
CA LEU A 123 -14.22 -9.46 5.77
C LEU A 123 -14.66 -8.09 5.20
N PRO A 124 -13.83 -7.05 5.35
CA PRO A 124 -14.20 -5.69 4.97
C PRO A 124 -14.41 -5.53 3.46
N ILE A 125 -15.25 -4.57 3.07
CA ILE A 125 -15.36 -4.14 1.67
C ILE A 125 -14.00 -3.58 1.24
N GLY A 126 -13.53 -3.95 0.05
CA GLY A 126 -12.19 -3.63 -0.44
C GLY A 126 -11.13 -4.67 -0.05
N TYR A 127 -11.47 -5.66 0.77
CA TYR A 127 -10.59 -6.81 1.03
C TYR A 127 -10.11 -7.40 -0.29
N ASN A 128 -8.81 -7.64 -0.43
CA ASN A 128 -8.21 -8.25 -1.60
C ASN A 128 -7.05 -9.17 -1.20
N VAL A 129 -6.91 -10.30 -1.91
CA VAL A 129 -5.82 -11.26 -1.67
C VAL A 129 -5.46 -11.96 -2.98
N SER A 130 -4.17 -12.16 -3.20
CA SER A 130 -3.67 -12.94 -4.34
C SER A 130 -3.37 -14.38 -3.90
N ILE A 131 -3.63 -15.34 -4.76
CA ILE A 131 -3.54 -16.78 -4.49
C ILE A 131 -2.72 -17.42 -5.60
N TYR A 132 -1.73 -18.25 -5.24
CA TYR A 132 -0.93 -19.00 -6.21
C TYR A 132 -0.86 -20.48 -5.83
N GLN A 133 -1.22 -21.35 -6.76
CA GLN A 133 -1.03 -22.79 -6.62
C GLN A 133 0.42 -23.16 -6.97
N LEU A 134 1.23 -23.53 -5.98
CA LEU A 134 2.60 -24.01 -6.18
C LEU A 134 2.74 -25.53 -6.10
N GLY A 135 1.74 -26.21 -5.52
CA GLY A 135 1.69 -27.66 -5.44
C GLY A 135 0.83 -28.30 -6.53
N ALA A 136 0.88 -29.63 -6.67
CA ALA A 136 0.05 -30.38 -7.60
C ALA A 136 -1.45 -30.31 -7.24
N GLY A 137 -1.75 -30.17 -5.95
CA GLY A 137 -3.09 -30.02 -5.40
C GLY A 137 -3.74 -28.71 -5.79
N LYS A 138 -4.97 -28.78 -6.31
CA LYS A 138 -5.72 -27.60 -6.76
C LYS A 138 -6.39 -26.89 -5.60
N VAL A 139 -6.43 -25.58 -5.66
CA VAL A 139 -7.10 -24.74 -4.66
C VAL A 139 -8.52 -24.49 -5.11
N THR A 140 -9.49 -25.00 -4.35
CA THR A 140 -10.92 -24.74 -4.55
C THR A 140 -11.37 -23.64 -3.61
N VAL A 141 -11.89 -22.54 -4.14
CA VAL A 141 -12.41 -21.42 -3.35
C VAL A 141 -13.89 -21.61 -3.09
N THR A 142 -14.29 -21.51 -1.82
CA THR A 142 -15.67 -21.70 -1.36
C THR A 142 -16.07 -20.60 -0.38
N GLY A 143 -17.34 -20.20 -0.37
CA GLY A 143 -17.88 -19.25 0.61
C GLY A 143 -18.46 -20.00 1.81
N ALA A 144 -18.29 -19.44 3.01
CA ALA A 144 -19.03 -19.87 4.20
C ALA A 144 -20.54 -19.56 4.07
N ALA A 145 -21.33 -19.98 5.05
CA ALA A 145 -22.77 -19.67 5.08
C ALA A 145 -23.01 -18.15 4.98
N GLY A 146 -23.90 -17.74 4.06
CA GLY A 146 -24.20 -16.32 3.82
C GLY A 146 -23.19 -15.57 2.96
N VAL A 147 -22.14 -16.23 2.46
CA VAL A 147 -21.13 -15.63 1.57
C VAL A 147 -21.39 -16.01 0.12
N THR A 148 -21.39 -15.02 -0.77
CA THR A 148 -21.52 -15.22 -2.22
C THR A 148 -20.18 -14.95 -2.91
N ILE A 149 -19.67 -15.94 -3.65
CA ILE A 149 -18.48 -15.77 -4.51
C ILE A 149 -18.92 -15.79 -5.97
N LYS A 150 -18.58 -14.74 -6.71
CA LYS A 150 -18.94 -14.56 -8.11
C LYS A 150 -17.74 -14.76 -9.01
N ASN A 151 -17.94 -15.50 -10.09
CA ASN A 151 -17.03 -15.57 -11.23
C ASN A 151 -17.86 -15.61 -12.51
N ARG A 152 -17.52 -14.80 -13.53
CA ARG A 152 -18.30 -14.71 -14.77
C ARG A 152 -18.49 -16.06 -15.47
N LEU A 153 -17.51 -16.94 -15.39
CA LEU A 153 -17.51 -18.25 -16.05
C LEU A 153 -17.85 -19.40 -15.11
N LEU A 154 -18.30 -19.10 -13.87
CA LEU A 154 -18.61 -20.08 -12.83
C LEU A 154 -17.43 -21.02 -12.52
N ARG A 155 -16.22 -20.44 -12.44
CA ARG A 155 -14.97 -21.15 -12.14
C ARG A 155 -14.46 -20.74 -10.77
N PHE A 156 -14.17 -21.72 -9.94
CA PHE A 156 -13.83 -21.52 -8.52
C PHE A 156 -12.65 -22.40 -8.06
N LYS A 157 -11.97 -23.06 -8.99
CA LYS A 157 -10.81 -23.92 -8.71
C LYS A 157 -9.66 -23.51 -9.62
N THR A 158 -8.46 -23.42 -9.08
CA THR A 158 -7.25 -23.11 -9.87
C THR A 158 -7.06 -24.12 -11.01
N ALA A 159 -6.60 -23.64 -12.16
CA ALA A 159 -6.55 -24.44 -13.38
C ALA A 159 -5.46 -25.55 -13.31
N GLY A 160 -4.32 -25.28 -12.68
CA GLY A 160 -3.18 -26.17 -12.59
C GLY A 160 -2.02 -25.57 -11.80
N LEU A 161 -0.85 -26.24 -11.87
CA LEU A 161 0.39 -25.74 -11.28
C LEU A 161 0.68 -24.32 -11.80
N ASP A 162 1.15 -23.46 -10.90
CA ASP A 162 1.46 -22.04 -11.13
C ASP A 162 0.24 -21.16 -11.51
N ALA A 163 -0.98 -21.68 -11.41
CA ALA A 163 -2.18 -20.89 -11.62
C ALA A 163 -2.35 -19.83 -10.51
N GLY A 164 -2.49 -18.58 -10.94
CA GLY A 164 -2.79 -17.44 -10.07
C GLY A 164 -4.29 -17.12 -10.05
N ALA A 165 -4.80 -16.75 -8.88
CA ALA A 165 -6.15 -16.25 -8.69
C ALA A 165 -6.17 -15.05 -7.73
N GLY A 166 -7.16 -14.17 -7.87
CA GLY A 166 -7.37 -13.04 -6.98
C GLY A 166 -8.80 -13.04 -6.45
N ILE A 167 -8.97 -12.72 -5.16
CA ILE A 167 -10.27 -12.52 -4.54
C ILE A 167 -10.40 -11.05 -4.14
N VAL A 168 -11.56 -10.45 -4.41
CA VAL A 168 -11.90 -9.09 -3.96
C VAL A 168 -13.31 -9.03 -3.36
N CYS A 169 -13.48 -8.33 -2.24
CA CYS A 169 -14.77 -8.03 -1.62
C CYS A 169 -15.34 -6.72 -2.18
N THR A 170 -16.48 -6.77 -2.86
CA THR A 170 -17.10 -5.59 -3.51
C THR A 170 -18.33 -5.07 -2.77
N ALA A 171 -18.93 -5.89 -1.92
CA ALA A 171 -20.03 -5.53 -1.01
C ALA A 171 -20.04 -6.52 0.16
N THR A 172 -20.81 -6.24 1.22
CA THR A 172 -20.95 -7.12 2.38
C THR A 172 -21.18 -8.57 1.96
N ASN A 173 -20.27 -9.46 2.37
CA ASN A 173 -20.28 -10.89 2.07
C ASN A 173 -20.37 -11.25 0.57
N THR A 174 -20.06 -10.31 -0.33
CA THR A 174 -20.06 -10.49 -1.78
C THR A 174 -18.65 -10.33 -2.31
N PHE A 175 -18.11 -11.45 -2.80
CA PHE A 175 -16.75 -11.53 -3.30
C PHE A 175 -16.74 -11.88 -4.78
N HIS A 176 -15.67 -11.47 -5.45
CA HIS A 176 -15.38 -11.83 -6.83
C HIS A 176 -14.06 -12.55 -6.86
N ILE A 177 -14.00 -13.65 -7.62
CA ILE A 177 -12.75 -14.35 -7.90
C ILE A 177 -12.43 -14.24 -9.39
N THR A 178 -11.17 -13.94 -9.70
CA THR A 178 -10.63 -13.86 -11.06
C THR A 178 -9.30 -14.59 -11.14
N GLY A 179 -8.80 -14.85 -12.36
CA GLY A 179 -7.51 -15.52 -12.59
C GLY A 179 -7.62 -16.75 -13.47
N ASP A 180 -6.59 -17.58 -13.42
CA ASP A 180 -6.52 -18.83 -14.17
C ASP A 180 -7.26 -19.96 -13.42
N LEU A 181 -8.54 -20.06 -13.72
CA LEU A 181 -9.48 -20.93 -13.05
C LEU A 181 -10.09 -21.92 -14.04
N LYS A 182 -10.58 -23.04 -13.51
CA LYS A 182 -11.37 -24.04 -14.23
C LYS A 182 -12.71 -24.33 -13.55
N ARG A 183 -13.60 -24.98 -14.28
CA ARG A 183 -14.87 -25.48 -13.74
C ARG A 183 -14.58 -26.65 -12.79
N ASN A 184 -15.38 -26.76 -11.72
CA ASN A 184 -15.31 -27.89 -10.80
C ASN A 184 -15.68 -29.19 -11.49
#